data_AF-A0A5Q0NVZ6-F1
#
_entry.id   AF-A0A5Q0NVZ6-F1
#
_cell.length_a   1.000
_cell.length_b   1.000
_cell.length_c   1.000
_cell.angle_alpha   90.00
_cell.angle_beta   90.00
_cell.angle_gamma   90.00
#
_symmetry.space_group_name_H-M   'P 1'
#
loop_
_entity.id
_entity.type
_entity.pdbx_description
1 polymer ?
#
loop_
_entity_poly.entity_id
_entity_poly.type
_entity_poly.pdbx_seq_one_letter_code
_entity_poly.pdbx_strand_id
1 'polypeptide(L)'
;MAIGLAAAAPVRVIECCSVTASGLAAASTAELGLRPNNWRQGKRDHVLLERVSEVLAGVDAVPLPTEAPNETQLTILDIGWETGQLLATDCWLAEAVRTAGQIVLVTTATTPGMRRAGVAMDLLASHWQPEKIALAARGAHRKKWPRGLEHAGGLTVRRVLDTDRCVAIPEDRELAVNGLDSRPVPASLISAARQLLEPACLPSDTSEGA
;
A
#
# COMPACT_ATOMS: atom_id res chain seq x y z
N MET A 1 1.84 6.19 3.82
CA MET A 1 1.62 7.20 4.88
C MET A 1 0.14 7.42 5.24
N ALA A 2 -0.73 7.89 4.34
CA ALA A 2 -2.11 8.25 4.69
C ALA A 2 -2.89 7.11 5.38
N ILE A 3 -2.73 5.87 4.91
CA ILE A 3 -3.29 4.66 5.55
C ILE A 3 -2.80 4.52 6.99
N GLY A 4 -1.50 4.68 7.24
CA GLY A 4 -0.95 4.59 8.58
C GLY A 4 -1.52 5.65 9.53
N LEU A 5 -1.62 6.90 9.10
CA LEU A 5 -2.17 7.99 9.92
C LEU A 5 -3.70 7.90 10.11
N ALA A 6 -4.39 7.16 9.24
CA ALA A 6 -5.83 6.98 9.31
C ALA A 6 -6.24 5.86 10.28
N ALA A 7 -5.33 4.95 10.60
CA ALA A 7 -5.58 3.83 11.50
C ALA A 7 -5.76 4.31 12.96
N ALA A 8 -6.56 3.58 13.73
CA ALA A 8 -6.78 3.89 15.14
C ALA A 8 -5.72 3.25 16.06
N ALA A 9 -5.08 2.16 15.61
CA ALA A 9 -4.05 1.45 16.35
C ALA A 9 -2.66 1.95 15.98
N PRO A 10 -1.63 1.73 16.82
CA PRO A 10 -0.24 1.94 16.44
C PRO A 10 0.09 1.25 15.12
N VAL A 11 0.78 1.96 14.23
CA VAL A 11 1.12 1.46 12.89
C VAL A 11 2.62 1.47 12.69
N ARG A 12 3.11 0.47 11.98
CA ARG A 12 4.43 0.47 11.38
C ARG A 12 4.31 0.41 9.85
N VAL A 13 4.90 1.40 9.17
CA VAL A 13 5.00 1.43 7.71
C VAL A 13 6.43 1.11 7.31
N ILE A 14 6.61 0.07 6.50
CA ILE A 14 7.91 -0.38 6.01
C ILE A 14 7.96 -0.14 4.51
N GLU A 15 8.81 0.77 4.07
CA GLU A 15 9.08 1.07 2.67
C GLU A 15 10.20 0.16 2.15
N CYS A 16 9.82 -0.74 1.24
CA CYS A 16 10.63 -1.84 0.76
C CYS A 16 11.39 -1.50 -0.53
N CYS A 17 11.26 -0.28 -1.05
CA CYS A 17 11.97 0.15 -2.24
C CYS A 17 13.42 0.57 -1.93
N SER A 18 14.24 0.63 -2.98
CA SER A 18 15.58 1.24 -2.92
C SER A 18 15.53 2.68 -2.40
N VAL A 19 16.59 3.14 -1.73
CA VAL A 19 16.71 4.51 -1.21
C VAL A 19 16.48 5.58 -2.27
N THR A 20 16.80 5.29 -3.54
CA THR A 20 16.61 6.20 -4.68
C THR A 20 15.17 6.38 -5.12
N ALA A 21 14.27 5.48 -4.69
CA ALA A 21 12.84 5.53 -4.97
C ALA A 21 12.00 5.87 -3.72
N SER A 22 12.66 6.08 -2.58
CA SER A 22 12.00 6.35 -1.29
C SER A 22 11.17 7.63 -1.33
N GLY A 23 9.87 7.50 -1.08
CA GLY A 23 8.94 8.61 -0.88
C GLY A 23 8.77 8.98 0.60
N LEU A 24 9.26 8.15 1.53
CA LEU A 24 9.15 8.40 2.98
C LEU A 24 10.34 9.14 3.58
N ALA A 25 11.37 9.46 2.81
CA ALA A 25 12.61 10.02 3.33
C ALA A 25 12.45 11.32 4.14
N ALA A 26 11.54 12.21 3.73
CA ALA A 26 11.23 13.47 4.40
C ALA A 26 9.94 13.41 5.24
N ALA A 27 9.29 12.24 5.31
CA ALA A 27 7.95 12.11 5.85
C ALA A 27 7.89 12.07 7.38
N SER A 28 9.01 11.80 8.04
CA SER A 28 9.13 11.71 9.50
C SER A 28 9.08 13.12 10.15
N THR A 29 8.52 13.20 11.35
CA THR A 29 8.65 14.40 12.21
C THR A 29 9.80 14.26 13.19
N ALA A 30 10.26 13.04 13.45
CA ALA A 30 11.42 12.72 14.25
C ALA A 30 12.20 11.56 13.61
N GLU A 31 13.51 11.74 13.41
CA GLU A 31 14.40 10.66 13.02
C GLU A 31 14.84 9.87 14.26
N LEU A 32 14.70 8.55 14.22
CA LEU A 32 15.10 7.66 15.31
C LEU A 32 16.45 7.00 15.05
N GLY A 33 17.07 7.26 13.90
CA GLY A 33 18.40 6.79 13.53
C GLY A 33 18.42 5.50 12.72
N LEU A 34 19.62 4.98 12.50
CA LEU A 34 19.86 3.72 11.79
C LEU A 34 19.65 2.52 12.72
N ARG A 35 19.22 1.40 12.15
CA ARG A 35 19.03 0.10 12.80
C ARG A 35 19.83 -0.98 12.06
N PRO A 36 19.95 -2.19 12.62
CA PRO A 36 20.53 -3.32 11.89
C PRO A 36 19.90 -3.52 10.51
N ASN A 37 20.66 -4.12 9.60
CA ASN A 37 20.27 -4.36 8.21
C ASN A 37 19.87 -3.08 7.46
N ASN A 38 20.51 -1.95 7.78
CA ASN A 38 20.39 -0.66 7.08
C ASN A 38 18.97 -0.06 7.04
N TRP A 39 18.09 -0.47 7.96
CA TRP A 39 16.81 0.19 8.15
C TRP A 39 17.00 1.54 8.84
N ARG A 40 16.53 2.62 8.22
CA ARG A 40 16.41 3.91 8.89
C ARG A 40 15.02 4.03 9.48
N GLN A 41 14.97 4.34 10.77
CA GLN A 41 13.72 4.54 11.48
C GLN A 41 13.43 6.02 11.67
N GLY A 42 12.17 6.37 11.47
CA GLY A 42 11.59 7.66 11.82
C GLY A 42 10.23 7.48 12.46
N LYS A 43 9.69 8.53 13.06
CA LYS A 43 8.36 8.54 13.64
C LYS A 43 7.57 9.73 13.13
N ARG A 44 6.27 9.51 12.95
CA ARG A 44 5.30 10.56 12.74
C ARG A 44 3.99 10.20 13.44
N ASP A 45 3.63 10.99 14.44
CA ASP A 45 2.51 10.70 15.32
C ASP A 45 2.58 9.25 15.88
N HIS A 46 1.56 8.42 15.70
CA HIS A 46 1.52 7.02 16.13
C HIS A 46 2.10 6.04 15.10
N VAL A 47 2.70 6.55 14.02
CA VAL A 47 3.25 5.76 12.91
C VAL A 47 4.78 5.67 13.02
N LEU A 48 5.28 4.45 13.19
CA LEU A 48 6.69 4.11 12.99
C LEU A 48 6.96 3.96 11.49
N LEU A 49 8.01 4.60 10.99
CA LEU A 49 8.43 4.53 9.60
C LEU A 49 9.76 3.81 9.51
N GLU A 50 9.85 2.84 8.61
CA GLU A 50 11.10 2.17 8.28
C GLU A 50 11.32 2.22 6.79
N ARG A 51 12.54 2.57 6.38
CA ARG A 51 12.94 2.61 4.99
C ARG A 51 14.34 2.06 4.82
N VAL A 52 14.57 1.40 3.70
CA VAL A 52 15.90 0.92 3.33
C VAL A 52 16.82 2.11 3.06
N SER A 53 18.04 2.08 3.59
CA SER A 53 19.02 3.17 3.46
C SER A 53 20.03 2.97 2.32
N GLU A 54 19.86 1.94 1.50
CA GLU A 54 20.79 1.54 0.45
C GLU A 54 20.11 1.35 -0.92
N VAL A 55 20.96 1.26 -1.95
CA VAL A 55 20.51 0.94 -3.30
C VAL A 55 20.35 -0.56 -3.42
N LEU A 56 19.14 -1.01 -3.76
CA LEU A 56 18.82 -2.42 -3.92
C LEU A 56 18.95 -2.86 -5.37
N ALA A 57 19.62 -3.98 -5.60
CA ALA A 57 19.79 -4.58 -6.93
C ALA A 57 18.52 -5.34 -7.42
N GLY A 58 17.68 -5.78 -6.48
CA GLY A 58 16.49 -6.59 -6.75
C GLY A 58 15.58 -6.70 -5.53
N VAL A 59 14.43 -7.34 -5.73
CA VAL A 59 13.41 -7.56 -4.69
C VAL A 59 13.93 -8.46 -3.57
N ASP A 60 14.75 -9.45 -3.92
CA ASP A 60 15.43 -10.37 -3.01
C ASP A 60 16.51 -9.70 -2.17
N ALA A 61 17.01 -8.54 -2.59
CA ALA A 61 17.96 -7.75 -1.82
C ALA A 61 17.30 -6.92 -0.71
N VAL A 62 15.96 -6.87 -0.63
CA VAL A 62 15.27 -6.15 0.45
C VAL A 62 15.58 -6.87 1.77
N PRO A 63 16.23 -6.20 2.76
CA PRO A 63 16.57 -6.86 4.02
C PRO A 63 15.31 -7.24 4.82
N LEU A 64 15.42 -8.22 5.69
CA LEU A 64 14.36 -8.48 6.67
C LEU A 64 14.12 -7.22 7.52
N PRO A 65 12.85 -6.84 7.75
CA PRO A 65 12.52 -5.69 8.57
C PRO A 65 12.97 -5.89 10.01
N THR A 66 13.16 -4.81 10.76
CA THR A 66 13.43 -4.92 12.20
C THR A 66 12.28 -5.61 12.94
N GLU A 67 12.51 -6.10 14.16
CA GLU A 67 11.42 -6.69 14.95
C GLU A 67 10.31 -5.68 15.21
N ALA A 68 9.06 -6.14 15.14
CA ALA A 68 7.91 -5.31 15.45
C ALA A 68 7.95 -4.89 16.93
N PRO A 69 7.90 -3.59 17.26
CA PRO A 69 7.92 -3.17 18.65
C PRO A 69 6.73 -3.66 19.48
N ASN A 70 5.58 -3.89 18.83
CA ASN A 70 4.38 -4.44 19.44
C ASN A 70 3.78 -5.50 18.51
N GLU A 71 3.41 -6.65 19.06
CA GLU A 71 2.83 -7.77 18.28
C GLU A 71 1.45 -7.44 17.69
N THR A 72 0.69 -6.56 18.34
CA THR A 72 -0.67 -6.19 17.92
C THR A 72 -0.72 -4.97 16.99
N GLN A 73 0.44 -4.42 16.59
CA GLN A 73 0.46 -3.24 15.72
C GLN A 73 0.13 -3.61 14.28
N LEU A 74 -0.57 -2.71 13.58
CA LEU A 74 -0.78 -2.87 12.14
C LEU A 74 0.55 -2.67 11.41
N THR A 75 0.96 -3.65 10.60
CA THR A 75 2.13 -3.54 9.73
C THR A 75 1.69 -3.30 8.29
N ILE A 76 2.16 -2.22 7.70
CA ILE A 76 1.90 -1.85 6.29
C ILE A 76 3.22 -1.96 5.54
N LEU A 77 3.25 -2.81 4.53
CA LEU A 77 4.37 -2.91 3.61
C LEU A 77 4.10 -2.04 2.37
N ASP A 78 4.91 -1.00 2.18
CA ASP A 78 4.97 -0.25 0.92
C ASP A 78 5.99 -0.93 0.01
N ILE A 79 5.48 -1.76 -0.90
CA ILE A 79 6.27 -2.74 -1.66
C ILE A 79 7.22 -2.04 -2.63
N GLY A 80 6.76 -1.06 -3.40
CA GLY A 80 7.59 -0.31 -4.35
C GLY A 80 8.23 -1.10 -5.52
N TRP A 81 7.93 -2.38 -5.67
CA TRP A 81 8.41 -3.27 -6.74
C TRP A 81 7.27 -3.67 -7.70
N GLU A 82 7.64 -4.05 -8.92
CA GLU A 82 6.69 -4.56 -9.92
C GLU A 82 6.12 -5.92 -9.49
N THR A 83 4.80 -6.12 -9.64
CA THR A 83 4.07 -7.28 -9.11
C THR A 83 4.55 -8.61 -9.70
N GLY A 84 4.79 -8.66 -11.01
CA GLY A 84 5.33 -9.86 -11.67
C GLY A 84 6.73 -10.21 -11.18
N GLN A 85 7.63 -9.23 -11.10
CA GLN A 85 8.98 -9.43 -10.56
C GLN A 85 8.94 -9.94 -9.11
N LEU A 86 8.11 -9.31 -8.25
CA LEU A 86 7.94 -9.71 -6.86
C LEU A 86 7.47 -11.16 -6.74
N LEU A 87 6.38 -11.52 -7.43
CA LEU A 87 5.78 -12.85 -7.28
C LEU A 87 6.61 -13.95 -7.93
N ALA A 88 7.48 -13.62 -8.89
CA ALA A 88 8.42 -14.55 -9.50
C ALA A 88 9.71 -14.75 -8.67
N THR A 89 9.94 -13.95 -7.62
CA THR A 89 11.15 -14.00 -6.80
C THR A 89 10.87 -14.76 -5.50
N ASP A 90 11.69 -15.76 -5.20
CA ASP A 90 11.64 -16.45 -3.90
C ASP A 90 12.35 -15.61 -2.84
N CYS A 91 11.58 -14.80 -2.11
CA CYS A 91 12.08 -13.93 -1.07
C CYS A 91 11.01 -13.68 0.01
N TRP A 92 11.45 -13.16 1.17
CA TRP A 92 10.55 -12.88 2.28
C TRP A 92 9.44 -11.89 1.92
N LEU A 93 9.72 -10.92 1.04
CA LEU A 93 8.74 -9.90 0.66
C LEU A 93 7.61 -10.50 -0.19
N ALA A 94 7.95 -11.45 -1.06
CA ALA A 94 6.97 -12.19 -1.83
C ALA A 94 6.11 -13.06 -0.92
N GLU A 95 6.71 -13.71 0.09
CA GLU A 95 5.98 -14.48 1.09
C GLU A 95 5.05 -13.59 1.92
N ALA A 96 5.54 -12.45 2.39
CA ALA A 96 4.73 -11.49 3.14
C ALA A 96 3.53 -10.99 2.32
N VAL A 97 3.67 -10.81 1.00
CA VAL A 97 2.55 -10.48 0.11
C VAL A 97 1.62 -11.67 -0.11
N ARG A 98 2.09 -12.92 -0.10
CA ARG A 98 1.21 -14.10 -0.19
C ARG A 98 0.40 -14.33 1.09
N THR A 99 0.94 -13.97 2.25
CA THR A 99 0.31 -14.22 3.56
C THR A 99 -0.30 -12.99 4.21
N ALA A 100 -0.35 -11.84 3.53
CA ALA A 100 -0.90 -10.62 4.12
C ALA A 100 -2.39 -10.82 4.52
N GLY A 101 -2.91 -9.93 5.37
CA GLY A 101 -4.35 -9.89 5.68
C GLY A 101 -5.18 -9.25 4.56
N GLN A 102 -4.60 -8.28 3.85
CA GLN A 102 -5.24 -7.52 2.78
C GLN A 102 -4.18 -7.03 1.78
N ILE A 103 -4.54 -6.95 0.50
CA ILE A 103 -3.76 -6.27 -0.53
C ILE A 103 -4.44 -4.96 -0.93
N VAL A 104 -3.66 -3.89 -1.02
CA VAL A 104 -4.10 -2.62 -1.62
C VAL A 104 -3.31 -2.41 -2.90
N LEU A 105 -3.96 -2.60 -4.04
CA LEU A 105 -3.37 -2.34 -5.35
C LEU A 105 -3.56 -0.86 -5.70
N VAL A 106 -2.46 -0.12 -5.87
CA VAL A 106 -2.50 1.29 -6.25
C VAL A 106 -2.37 1.43 -7.76
N THR A 107 -3.28 2.17 -8.38
CA THR A 107 -3.21 2.49 -9.82
C THR A 107 -3.52 3.95 -10.08
N THR A 108 -3.26 4.42 -11.29
CA THR A 108 -3.77 5.71 -11.78
C THR A 108 -4.93 5.43 -12.73
N ALA A 109 -6.00 6.22 -12.66
CA ALA A 109 -7.19 6.15 -13.51
C ALA A 109 -6.92 6.57 -14.96
N THR A 110 -6.07 5.80 -15.63
CA THR A 110 -5.71 5.92 -17.05
C THR A 110 -5.78 4.55 -17.71
N THR A 111 -5.95 4.49 -19.03
CA THR A 111 -6.00 3.21 -19.76
C THR A 111 -4.77 2.33 -19.49
N PRO A 112 -3.52 2.84 -19.52
CA PRO A 112 -2.35 2.03 -19.16
C PRO A 112 -2.34 1.61 -17.69
N GLY A 113 -2.77 2.47 -16.77
CA GLY A 113 -2.85 2.16 -15.34
C GLY A 113 -3.84 1.03 -15.05
N MET A 114 -5.03 1.09 -15.65
CA MET A 114 -6.05 0.06 -15.51
C MET A 114 -5.63 -1.27 -16.13
N ARG A 115 -4.98 -1.26 -17.31
CA ARG A 115 -4.43 -2.46 -17.92
C ARG A 115 -3.39 -3.14 -17.01
N ARG A 116 -2.45 -2.36 -16.46
CA ARG A 116 -1.46 -2.88 -15.52
C ARG A 116 -2.10 -3.42 -14.23
N ALA A 117 -3.13 -2.74 -13.72
CA ALA A 117 -3.88 -3.23 -12.57
C ALA A 117 -4.56 -4.58 -12.85
N GLY A 118 -5.12 -4.77 -14.06
CA GLY A 118 -5.68 -6.06 -14.49
C GLY A 118 -4.65 -7.18 -14.46
N VAL A 119 -3.49 -6.96 -15.08
CA VAL A 119 -2.38 -7.94 -15.06
C VAL A 119 -1.93 -8.25 -13.63
N ALA A 120 -1.76 -7.24 -12.78
CA ALA A 120 -1.38 -7.45 -11.38
C ALA A 120 -2.43 -8.26 -10.60
N MET A 121 -3.73 -7.99 -10.82
CA MET A 121 -4.80 -8.76 -10.19
C MET A 121 -4.81 -10.21 -10.66
N ASP A 122 -4.60 -10.47 -11.95
CA ASP A 122 -4.56 -11.83 -12.49
C ASP A 122 -3.37 -12.64 -11.93
N LEU A 123 -2.21 -11.99 -11.73
CA LEU A 123 -1.06 -12.59 -11.05
C LEU A 123 -1.37 -12.91 -9.59
N LEU A 124 -2.02 -11.98 -8.87
CA LEU A 124 -2.39 -12.16 -7.47
C LEU A 124 -3.50 -13.21 -7.28
N ALA A 125 -4.35 -13.45 -8.28
CA ALA A 125 -5.46 -14.39 -8.20
C ALA A 125 -5.04 -15.83 -7.88
N SER A 126 -3.77 -16.19 -8.13
CA SER A 126 -3.20 -17.50 -7.76
C SER A 126 -3.04 -17.67 -6.24
N HIS A 127 -3.00 -16.56 -5.49
CA HIS A 127 -2.75 -16.54 -4.05
C HIS A 127 -3.89 -15.87 -3.26
N TRP A 128 -4.71 -15.05 -3.93
CA TRP A 128 -5.68 -14.17 -3.30
C TRP A 128 -7.07 -14.28 -3.90
N GLN A 129 -8.07 -14.26 -3.02
CA GLN A 129 -9.46 -14.05 -3.41
C GLN A 129 -9.68 -12.56 -3.75
N PRO A 130 -10.46 -12.22 -4.80
CA PRO A 130 -10.71 -10.84 -5.21
C PRO A 130 -11.22 -9.94 -4.09
N GLU A 131 -12.01 -10.47 -3.16
CA GLU A 131 -12.61 -9.76 -2.04
C GLU A 131 -11.57 -9.25 -1.05
N LYS A 132 -10.37 -9.82 -1.02
CA LYS A 132 -9.26 -9.38 -0.16
C LYS A 132 -8.35 -8.35 -0.83
N ILE A 133 -8.63 -7.98 -2.08
CA ILE A 133 -7.88 -6.98 -2.85
C ILE A 133 -8.71 -5.70 -2.92
N ALA A 134 -8.20 -4.62 -2.34
CA ALA A 134 -8.74 -3.28 -2.56
C ALA A 134 -7.99 -2.59 -3.71
N LEU A 135 -8.71 -1.82 -4.52
CA LEU A 135 -8.13 -1.00 -5.59
C LEU A 135 -8.14 0.47 -5.18
N ALA A 136 -6.97 1.08 -5.06
CA ALA A 136 -6.79 2.50 -4.82
C ALA A 136 -6.50 3.21 -6.15
N ALA A 137 -7.51 3.84 -6.75
CA ALA A 137 -7.39 4.49 -8.05
C ALA A 137 -7.13 5.99 -7.90
N ARG A 138 -5.89 6.43 -8.18
CA ARG A 138 -5.51 7.85 -8.21
C ARG A 138 -6.08 8.57 -9.41
N GLY A 139 -6.57 9.79 -9.21
CA GLY A 139 -7.04 10.66 -10.28
C GLY A 139 -8.47 11.16 -10.04
N ALA A 140 -9.15 11.54 -11.13
CA ALA A 140 -10.53 11.99 -11.06
C ALA A 140 -11.45 10.91 -10.45
N HIS A 141 -12.48 11.33 -9.74
CA HIS A 141 -13.53 10.41 -9.25
C HIS A 141 -14.11 9.58 -10.40
N ARG A 142 -14.49 8.32 -10.10
CA ARG A 142 -15.04 7.36 -11.07
C ARG A 142 -16.15 7.93 -11.95
N LYS A 143 -17.05 8.74 -11.39
CA LYS A 143 -18.15 9.41 -12.12
C LYS A 143 -17.69 10.33 -13.26
N LYS A 144 -16.42 10.74 -13.27
CA LYS A 144 -15.79 11.61 -14.28
C LYS A 144 -14.85 10.86 -15.22
N TRP A 145 -14.77 9.53 -15.14
CA TRP A 145 -13.90 8.76 -16.00
C TRP A 145 -14.35 8.81 -17.46
N PRO A 146 -13.41 8.90 -18.42
CA PRO A 146 -13.74 8.74 -19.83
C PRO A 146 -14.44 7.42 -20.11
N ARG A 147 -15.31 7.40 -21.13
CA ARG A 147 -15.99 6.19 -21.58
C ARG A 147 -14.97 5.09 -21.89
N GLY A 148 -15.24 3.88 -21.40
CA GLY A 148 -14.40 2.70 -21.65
C GLY A 148 -13.21 2.54 -20.69
N LEU A 149 -12.88 3.51 -19.84
CA LEU A 149 -11.78 3.38 -18.88
C LEU A 149 -12.00 2.20 -17.91
N GLU A 150 -13.23 2.00 -17.45
CA GLU A 150 -13.62 0.88 -16.58
C GLU A 150 -13.36 -0.49 -17.21
N HIS A 151 -13.33 -0.57 -18.54
CA HIS A 151 -13.12 -1.82 -19.28
C HIS A 151 -11.65 -2.07 -19.59
N ALA A 152 -10.79 -1.06 -19.40
CA ALA A 152 -9.37 -1.16 -19.77
C ALA A 152 -8.62 -2.22 -18.94
N GLY A 153 -9.06 -2.47 -17.70
CA GLY A 153 -8.45 -3.46 -16.80
C GLY A 153 -9.03 -4.87 -16.92
N GLY A 154 -9.92 -5.13 -17.87
CA GLY A 154 -10.54 -6.45 -18.04
C GLY A 154 -11.59 -6.79 -16.98
N LEU A 155 -11.99 -8.06 -16.94
CA LEU A 155 -13.08 -8.55 -16.09
C LEU A 155 -12.74 -8.47 -14.59
N THR A 156 -11.49 -8.75 -14.21
CA THR A 156 -11.05 -8.76 -12.80
C THR A 156 -11.14 -7.36 -12.18
N VAL A 157 -10.59 -6.36 -12.86
CA VAL A 157 -10.71 -4.95 -12.42
C VAL A 157 -12.17 -4.53 -12.39
N ARG A 158 -12.96 -4.86 -13.42
CA ARG A 158 -14.39 -4.52 -13.45
C ARG A 158 -15.16 -5.07 -12.24
N ARG A 159 -14.92 -6.33 -11.85
CA ARG A 159 -15.53 -6.92 -10.65
C ARG A 159 -15.18 -6.11 -9.39
N VAL A 160 -13.92 -5.75 -9.20
CA VAL A 160 -13.50 -4.92 -8.06
C VAL A 160 -14.15 -3.54 -8.12
N LEU A 161 -14.26 -2.93 -9.30
CA LEU A 161 -14.96 -1.66 -9.49
C LEU A 161 -16.44 -1.75 -9.08
N ASP A 162 -17.10 -2.87 -9.36
CA ASP A 162 -18.53 -3.05 -9.04
C ASP A 162 -18.78 -3.39 -7.55
N THR A 163 -17.72 -3.41 -6.73
CA THR A 163 -17.78 -3.57 -5.27
C THR A 163 -17.33 -2.29 -4.55
N ASP A 164 -17.62 -2.18 -3.25
CA ASP A 164 -17.11 -1.09 -2.39
C ASP A 164 -15.60 -1.22 -2.09
N ARG A 165 -14.85 -2.01 -2.86
CA ARG A 165 -13.41 -2.23 -2.72
C ARG A 165 -12.57 -1.34 -3.63
N CYS A 166 -13.19 -0.49 -4.45
CA CYS A 166 -12.48 0.52 -5.25
C CYS A 166 -12.61 1.91 -4.64
N VAL A 167 -11.51 2.43 -4.09
CA VAL A 167 -11.45 3.78 -3.49
C VAL A 167 -10.77 4.74 -4.46
N ALA A 168 -11.44 5.86 -4.75
CA ALA A 168 -10.85 6.95 -5.50
C ALA A 168 -9.89 7.74 -4.61
N ILE A 169 -8.62 7.84 -5.02
CA ILE A 169 -7.60 8.61 -4.31
C ILE A 169 -7.48 9.99 -4.98
N PRO A 170 -7.86 11.07 -4.30
CA PRO A 170 -7.80 12.41 -4.87
C PRO A 170 -6.35 12.81 -5.15
N GLU A 171 -6.14 13.52 -6.26
CA GLU A 171 -4.86 14.16 -6.52
C GLU A 171 -4.68 15.38 -5.62
N ASP A 172 -3.47 15.54 -5.10
CA ASP A 172 -3.06 16.72 -4.36
C ASP A 172 -1.88 17.37 -5.08
N ARG A 173 -2.06 18.63 -5.51
CA ARG A 173 -1.08 19.34 -6.33
C ARG A 173 0.18 19.66 -5.55
N GLU A 174 0.07 19.98 -4.27
CA GLU A 174 1.25 20.28 -3.46
C GLU A 174 2.06 19.03 -3.20
N LEU A 175 1.41 17.91 -2.92
CA LEU A 175 2.05 16.61 -2.74
C LEU A 175 2.71 16.13 -4.04
N ALA A 176 2.09 16.37 -5.19
CA ALA A 176 2.65 16.03 -6.49
C ALA A 176 3.93 16.81 -6.82
N VAL A 177 4.05 18.04 -6.31
CA VAL A 177 5.23 18.91 -6.55
C VAL A 177 6.31 18.70 -5.51
N ASN A 178 5.94 18.67 -4.24
CA ASN A 178 6.88 18.68 -3.11
C ASN A 178 7.22 17.28 -2.60
N GLY A 179 6.46 16.27 -3.00
CA GLY A 179 6.49 14.97 -2.37
C GLY A 179 5.93 15.01 -0.95
N LEU A 180 6.01 13.87 -0.27
CA LEU A 180 5.60 13.75 1.13
C LEU A 180 6.70 14.29 2.04
N ASP A 181 6.35 15.27 2.86
CA ASP A 181 7.21 15.81 3.92
C ASP A 181 6.52 15.70 5.28
N SER A 182 7.04 16.40 6.30
CA SER A 182 6.51 16.39 7.67
C SER A 182 5.22 17.21 7.87
N ARG A 183 4.80 18.02 6.89
CA ARG A 183 3.54 18.80 6.95
C ARG A 183 2.33 17.87 6.94
N PRO A 184 1.19 18.26 7.58
CA PRO A 184 0.00 17.42 7.67
C PRO A 184 -0.45 16.83 6.32
N VAL A 185 -0.81 15.55 6.31
CA VAL A 185 -1.37 14.91 5.12
C VAL A 185 -2.78 15.48 4.87
N PRO A 186 -3.13 15.84 3.62
CA PRO A 186 -4.44 16.35 3.26
C PRO A 186 -5.59 15.48 3.79
N ALA A 187 -6.62 16.12 4.37
CA ALA A 187 -7.76 15.43 4.98
C ALA A 187 -8.52 14.53 3.99
N SER A 188 -8.55 14.91 2.71
CA SER A 188 -9.16 14.10 1.64
C SER A 188 -8.42 12.78 1.43
N LEU A 189 -7.09 12.76 1.54
CA LEU A 189 -6.28 11.54 1.48
C LEU A 189 -6.45 10.68 2.73
N ILE A 190 -6.55 11.30 3.92
CA ILE A 190 -6.88 10.58 5.16
C ILE A 190 -8.27 9.93 5.07
N SER A 191 -9.26 10.63 4.52
CA SER A 191 -10.60 10.08 4.33
C SER A 191 -10.61 8.89 3.36
N ALA A 192 -9.90 8.98 2.24
CA ALA A 192 -9.77 7.87 1.30
C ALA A 192 -9.01 6.68 1.93
N ALA A 193 -7.98 6.97 2.73
CA ALA A 193 -7.25 5.96 3.47
C ALA A 193 -8.12 5.19 4.49
N ARG A 194 -9.07 5.86 5.17
CA ARG A 194 -10.03 5.18 6.06
C ARG A 194 -10.91 4.18 5.32
N GLN A 195 -11.42 4.55 4.14
CA GLN A 195 -12.20 3.65 3.29
C GLN A 195 -11.40 2.41 2.83
N LEU A 196 -10.07 2.50 2.74
CA LEU A 196 -9.21 1.36 2.44
C LEU A 196 -8.95 0.46 3.67
N LEU A 197 -9.13 0.98 4.89
CA LEU A 197 -8.95 0.25 6.14
C LEU A 197 -10.24 -0.44 6.63
N GLU A 198 -11.40 0.17 6.38
CA GLU A 198 -12.72 -0.41 6.72
C GLU A 198 -12.89 -1.88 6.26
N PRO A 199 -12.43 -2.29 5.06
CA PRO A 199 -12.54 -3.67 4.62
C PRO A 199 -11.58 -4.64 5.32
N ALA A 200 -10.54 -4.12 5.99
CA ALA A 200 -9.60 -4.90 6.80
C ALA A 200 -10.08 -5.09 8.26
N CYS A 201 -11.14 -4.36 8.66
CA CYS A 201 -11.66 -4.33 10.03
C CYS A 201 -12.83 -5.28 10.29
N LEU A 202 -13.10 -6.23 9.39
CA LEU A 202 -13.96 -7.38 9.71
C LEU A 202 -13.07 -8.51 10.25
N PRO A 203 -12.86 -8.63 11.58
CA PRO A 203 -12.65 -9.97 12.10
C PRO A 203 -13.87 -10.78 11.67
N SER A 204 -13.64 -11.95 11.08
CA SER A 204 -14.67 -12.94 10.95
C SER A 204 -15.09 -13.36 12.36
N ASP A 205 -16.05 -12.65 12.94
CA ASP A 205 -16.88 -13.21 14.00
C ASP A 205 -17.60 -14.39 13.38
N THR A 206 -17.00 -15.56 13.54
CA THR A 206 -17.68 -16.83 13.36
C THR A 206 -17.56 -17.60 14.66
N SER A 207 -18.65 -17.46 15.41
CA SER A 207 -19.26 -18.47 16.28
C SER A 207 -18.53 -18.86 17.57
N GLU A 208 -18.83 -18.11 18.62
CA GLU A 208 -19.43 -18.73 19.82
C GLU A 208 -20.62 -19.61 19.38
N GLY A 209 -20.61 -20.89 19.76
CA GLY A 209 -21.68 -21.81 19.43
C GLY A 209 -21.49 -23.23 19.98
N ALA A 210 -22.02 -23.43 21.18
CA ALA A 210 -22.30 -24.69 21.91
C ALA A 210 -21.15 -25.33 22.72
#